data_AF-A0A9C7PIR3-F1
#
_entry.id   AF-A0A9C7PIR3-F1
#
_cell.length_a   1.000
_cell.length_b   1.000
_cell.length_c   1.000
_cell.angle_alpha   90.00
_cell.angle_beta   90.00
_cell.angle_gamma   90.00
#
_symmetry.space_group_name_H-M   'P 1'
#
loop_
_entity.id
_entity.type
_entity.pdbx_description
1 polymer ?
#
loop_
_entity_poly.entity_id
_entity_poly.type
_entity_poly.pdbx_seq_one_letter_code
_entity_poly.pdbx_strand_id
1 'polypeptide(L)' 'MTIPVVDLPLGSTEDRVVGALDIERALVNGEKAFQPGLLAQANRGFLYVDEVNLLEDHIVDALLDVAASGENVVEREG' A
#
# COMPACT_ATOMS: atom_id res chain seq x y z
N MET A 1 20.80 -7.00 -10.70
CA MET A 1 19.74 -6.49 -9.79
C MET A 1 18.46 -7.19 -10.18
N THR A 2 17.75 -7.79 -9.23
CA THR A 2 16.42 -8.38 -9.45
C THR A 2 15.38 -7.27 -9.37
N ILE A 3 14.48 -7.22 -10.33
CA ILE A 3 13.34 -6.29 -10.29
C ILE A 3 12.29 -6.89 -9.35
N PRO A 4 11.82 -6.17 -8.32
CA PRO A 4 10.79 -6.70 -7.43
C PRO A 4 9.48 -6.90 -8.20
N VAL A 5 8.85 -8.05 -7.97
CA VAL A 5 7.52 -8.38 -8.47
C VAL A 5 6.73 -8.83 -7.26
N VAL A 6 5.66 -8.10 -6.95
CA VAL A 6 4.83 -8.32 -5.77
C VAL A 6 3.41 -8.60 -6.24
N ASP A 7 2.84 -9.72 -5.82
CA ASP A 7 1.43 -10.03 -6.09
C ASP A 7 0.54 -9.30 -5.09
N LEU A 8 -0.58 -8.75 -5.57
CA LEU A 8 -1.66 -8.21 -4.75
C LEU A 8 -2.67 -9.32 -4.46
N PRO A 9 -2.78 -9.82 -3.21
CA PRO A 9 -3.79 -10.81 -2.85
C PRO A 9 -5.20 -10.22 -2.95
N LEU A 10 -6.15 -11.03 -3.42
CA LEU A 10 -7.57 -10.72 -3.35
C LEU A 10 -8.01 -10.46 -1.91
N GLY A 11 -8.86 -9.44 -1.72
CA GLY A 11 -9.33 -9.03 -0.40
C GLY A 11 -8.27 -8.37 0.49
N SER A 12 -7.16 -7.90 -0.09
CA SER A 12 -6.21 -7.06 0.66
C SER A 12 -6.89 -5.76 1.08
N THR A 13 -6.74 -5.41 2.35
CA THR A 13 -7.20 -4.12 2.87
C THR A 13 -6.36 -2.97 2.30
N GLU A 14 -6.93 -1.77 2.25
CA GLU A 14 -6.21 -0.56 1.84
C GLU A 14 -4.91 -0.38 2.60
N ASP A 15 -4.94 -0.51 3.93
CA ASP A 15 -3.77 -0.44 4.81
C ASP A 15 -2.64 -1.40 4.42
N ARG A 16 -2.98 -2.61 3.93
CA ARG A 16 -1.97 -3.57 3.45
C ARG A 16 -1.37 -3.12 2.12
N VAL A 17 -2.14 -2.46 1.27
CA VAL A 17 -1.71 -1.98 -0.05
C VAL A 17 -0.85 -0.72 0.06
N VAL A 18 -1.39 0.33 0.67
CA VAL A 18 -0.76 1.65 0.73
C VAL A 18 0.17 1.79 1.94
N GLY A 19 -0.02 0.98 2.97
CA GLY A 19 0.66 1.11 4.26
C GLY A 19 -0.21 1.80 5.30
N ALA A 20 0.17 1.66 6.57
CA ALA A 20 -0.63 2.13 7.69
C ALA A 20 0.23 2.78 8.77
N LEU A 21 -0.40 3.57 9.64
CA LEU A 21 0.24 4.03 10.86
C LEU A 21 0.15 2.94 11.93
N ASP A 22 1.26 2.65 12.60
CA ASP A 22 1.33 1.75 13.74
C ASP A 22 0.71 2.42 14.97
N ILE A 23 -0.61 2.25 15.12
CA ILE A 23 -1.37 2.84 16.22
C ILE A 23 -0.96 2.26 17.56
N GLU A 24 -0.62 0.96 17.63
CA GLU A 24 -0.19 0.32 18.87
C GLU A 24 1.10 0.97 19.39
N ARG A 25 2.09 1.13 18.51
CA ARG A 25 3.35 1.80 18.86
C ARG A 25 3.14 3.28 19.22
N ALA A 26 2.22 3.95 18.54
CA ALA A 26 1.86 5.33 18.87
C ALA A 26 1.24 5.45 20.27
N LEU A 27 0.36 4.51 20.65
CA LEU A 27 -0.32 4.52 21.95
C LEU A 27 0.58 4.06 23.10
N VAL A 28 1.41 3.03 22.89
CA VAL A 28 2.24 2.44 23.95
C VAL A 28 3.53 3.23 24.17
N ASN A 29 4.18 3.67 23.09
CA ASN A 29 5.49 4.32 23.15
C ASN A 29 5.44 5.83 22.87
N GLY A 30 4.27 6.37 22.48
CA GLY A 30 4.17 7.77 22.01
C GLY A 30 4.82 8.00 20.64
N GLU A 31 5.17 6.94 19.92
CA GLU A 31 5.94 6.99 18.67
C GLU A 31 5.05 6.71 17.47
N LYS A 32 4.82 7.71 16.61
CA LYS A 32 4.18 7.51 15.31
C LYS A 32 5.16 6.79 14.37
N ALA A 33 4.84 5.54 14.02
CA ALA A 33 5.64 4.76 13.07
C ALA A 33 4.79 4.34 11.87
N PHE A 34 5.34 4.44 10.67
CA PHE A 34 4.67 3.99 9.45
C PHE A 34 5.06 2.55 9.14
N GLN A 35 4.06 1.72 8.84
CA GLN A 35 4.21 0.34 8.37
C GLN A 35 4.07 0.32 6.83
N PRO A 36 5.14 0.04 6.07
CA PRO A 36 5.09 0.04 4.62
C PRO A 36 4.18 -1.06 4.06
N GLY A 37 3.34 -0.69 3.08
CA GLY A 37 2.46 -1.62 2.37
C GLY A 37 3.10 -2.31 1.16
N LEU A 38 2.27 -2.99 0.37
CA LEU A 38 2.69 -3.69 -0.85
C LEU A 38 3.26 -2.73 -1.91
N LEU A 39 2.74 -1.50 -2.02
CA LEU A 39 3.27 -0.49 -2.94
C LEU A 39 4.72 -0.13 -2.64
N ALA A 40 5.10 -0.07 -1.35
CA ALA A 40 6.48 0.16 -0.95
C ALA A 40 7.39 -1.03 -1.30
N GLN A 41 6.88 -2.26 -1.18
CA GLN A 41 7.61 -3.48 -1.56
C GLN A 41 7.80 -3.58 -3.08
N ALA A 42 6.84 -3.09 -3.86
CA ALA A 42 6.86 -3.06 -5.32
C ALA A 42 7.64 -1.86 -5.91
N ASN A 43 8.18 -0.97 -5.05
CA ASN A 43 8.83 0.26 -5.52
C ASN A 43 9.97 -0.05 -6.50
N ARG A 44 9.98 0.66 -7.63
CA ARG A 44 10.90 0.46 -8.77
C ARG A 44 10.81 -0.94 -9.39
N GLY A 45 9.67 -1.61 -9.27
CA GLY A 45 9.35 -2.86 -9.92
C GLY A 45 7.88 -2.92 -10.31
N PHE A 46 7.25 -4.07 -10.06
CA PHE A 46 5.88 -4.35 -10.51
C PHE A 46 5.00 -4.83 -9.36
N LEU A 47 3.79 -4.30 -9.29
CA LEU A 47 2.68 -4.85 -8.51
C LEU A 47 1.76 -5.60 -9.48
N TYR A 48 1.62 -6.90 -9.31
CA TYR A 48 0.77 -7.75 -10.15
C TYR A 48 -0.62 -7.90 -9.52
N VAL A 49 -1.66 -7.78 -10.35
CA VAL A 49 -3.06 -7.96 -9.94
C VAL A 49 -3.71 -8.94 -10.92
N ASP A 50 -4.17 -10.08 -10.41
CA ASP A 50 -4.72 -11.14 -11.26
C ASP A 50 -6.17 -10.82 -11.69
N GLU A 51 -7.05 -10.54 -10.72
CA GLU A 51 -8.49 -10.31 -10.94
C GLU A 51 -8.89 -8.89 -10.50
N VAL A 52 -8.50 -7.89 -11.31
CA VAL A 52 -8.77 -6.46 -11.04
C VAL A 52 -10.27 -6.18 -10.80
N ASN A 53 -11.15 -6.92 -11.50
CA ASN A 53 -12.59 -6.76 -11.39
C ASN A 53 -13.19 -7.21 -10.04
N LEU A 54 -12.39 -7.80 -9.15
CA LEU A 54 -12.81 -8.19 -7.80
C LEU A 54 -12.24 -7.26 -6.71
N LEU A 55 -11.42 -6.28 -7.08
CA LEU A 55 -10.93 -5.29 -6.13
C LEU A 55 -12.02 -4.27 -5.78
N GLU A 56 -11.92 -3.72 -4.58
CA GLU A 56 -12.76 -2.59 -4.19
C GLU A 56 -12.37 -1.34 -4.98
N ASP A 57 -13.36 -0.56 -5.43
CA ASP A 57 -13.16 0.61 -6.31
C ASP A 57 -12.08 1.57 -5.78
N HIS A 58 -12.10 1.85 -4.47
CA HIS A 58 -11.14 2.76 -3.84
C HIS A 58 -9.68 2.25 -3.89
N ILE A 59 -9.47 0.92 -3.89
CA ILE A 59 -8.13 0.33 -4.06
C ILE A 59 -7.67 0.54 -5.49
N VAL A 60 -8.56 0.32 -6.47
CA VAL A 60 -8.23 0.52 -7.88
C VAL A 60 -7.84 1.97 -8.13
N ASP A 61 -8.60 2.93 -7.61
CA ASP A 61 -8.31 4.36 -7.72
C ASP A 61 -6.93 4.69 -7.14
N ALA A 62 -6.65 4.23 -5.91
CA ALA A 62 -5.34 4.46 -5.27
C ALA A 62 -4.18 3.87 -6.08
N LEU A 63 -4.35 2.66 -6.63
CA LEU A 63 -3.32 2.03 -7.46
C LEU A 63 -3.06 2.81 -8.75
N LEU A 64 -4.11 3.31 -9.40
CA LEU A 64 -4.00 4.12 -10.61
C LEU A 64 -3.32 5.47 -10.34
N ASP A 65 -3.68 6.12 -9.23
CA ASP A 65 -3.08 7.39 -8.83
C ASP A 65 -1.59 7.23 -8.56
N VAL A 66 -1.19 6.21 -7.79
CA VAL A 66 0.23 5.93 -7.50
C VAL A 66 1.00 5.51 -8.74
N ALA A 67 0.41 4.73 -9.63
CA ALA A 67 1.04 4.34 -10.89
C ALA A 67 1.27 5.55 -11.82
N ALA A 68 0.35 6.53 -11.80
CA ALA A 68 0.45 7.74 -12.60
C ALA A 68 1.40 8.79 -11.99
N SER A 69 1.33 9.01 -10.67
CA SER A 69 2.15 10.00 -9.96
C SER A 69 3.57 9.50 -9.70
N GLY A 70 3.75 8.19 -9.55
CA GLY A 70 4.98 7.55 -9.10
C GLY A 70 5.20 7.64 -7.59
N GLU A 71 4.24 8.16 -6.82
CA GLU A 71 4.39 8.42 -5.39
C GLU A 71 3.14 7.96 -4.61
N ASN A 72 3.37 7.15 -3.57
CA ASN A 72 2.33 6.68 -2.66
C ASN A 72 2.26 7.59 -1.44
N VAL A 73 1.31 8.52 -1.47
CA VAL A 73 1.09 9.50 -0.39
C VAL A 73 0.00 8.96 0.54
N VAL A 74 0.38 8.70 1.80
CA VAL A 74 -0.54 8.19 2.82
C VAL A 74 -0.76 9.27 3.88
N GLU A 75 -1.90 9.96 3.76
CA GLU A 75 -2.37 10.94 4.75
C GLU A 75 -3.41 10.28 5.65
N ARG A 76 -3.03 9.99 6.90
CA ARG A 76 -3.95 9.47 7.93
C ARG A 76 -4.01 10.48 9.08
N GLU A 77 -5.22 10.88 9.47
CA GLU A 77 -5.40 11.62 10.72
C GLU A 77 -5.01 10.69 11.89
N GLY A 78 -4.19 11.17 12.82
CA GLY A 78 -3.75 10.41 13.99
C GLY A 78 -3.30 11.29 15.13
#